data_AF-R9IEN1-F1
#
_entry.id   AF-R9IEN1-F1
#
_cell.length_a   1.000
_cell.length_b   1.000
_cell.length_c   1.000
_cell.angle_alpha   90.00
_cell.angle_beta   90.00
_cell.angle_gamma   90.00
#
_symmetry.space_group_name_H-M   'P 1'
#
loop_
_entity.id
_entity.type
_entity.pdbx_description
1 polymer ?
#
loop_
_entity_poly.entity_id
_entity_poly.type
_entity_poly.pdbx_seq_one_letter_code
_entity_poly.pdbx_strand_id
1 'polypeptide(L)'
;MKMPNYRLNLPDYSDRAIFEGLVNHLIHRDYTVMGGEVHIDIYDDRVELVSPGAMLDGTQIQDRDIYKVPSMRRNPVIADVFTQLDYMEKRGSGLRKMRELTEKLPNFLQGKEPQYQTEATSFYTTFYNLNWNENGRIPVEEVANRVNSTLKKYPVNEECSEEKFGENLR
;
A
#
# COMPACT_ATOMS: atom_id res chain seq x y z
N MET A 1 21.10 -1.01 -6.09
CA MET A 1 22.58 -0.85 -5.98
C MET A 1 23.28 -2.15 -6.39
N LYS A 2 24.38 -2.09 -7.15
CA LYS A 2 25.20 -3.28 -7.46
C LYS A 2 26.24 -3.45 -6.33
N MET A 3 26.04 -4.42 -5.46
CA MET A 3 27.07 -4.87 -4.51
C MET A 3 28.09 -5.75 -5.24
N PRO A 4 29.26 -6.05 -4.62
CA PRO A 4 30.29 -6.88 -5.25
C PRO A 4 29.76 -8.24 -5.75
N ASN A 5 28.77 -8.81 -5.03
CA ASN A 5 28.29 -10.18 -5.27
C ASN A 5 26.79 -10.28 -5.66
N TYR A 6 25.99 -9.20 -5.55
CA TYR A 6 24.55 -9.21 -5.90
C TYR A 6 23.99 -7.80 -6.13
N ARG A 7 22.77 -7.67 -6.65
CA ARG A 7 22.04 -6.38 -6.73
C ARG A 7 21.01 -6.29 -5.62
N LEU A 8 21.06 -5.22 -4.83
CA LEU A 8 20.05 -4.91 -3.83
C LEU A 8 19.05 -3.90 -4.41
N ASN A 9 17.79 -4.29 -4.54
CA ASN A 9 16.69 -3.40 -4.91
C ASN A 9 16.09 -2.82 -3.63
N LEU A 10 16.06 -1.49 -3.54
CA LEU A 10 15.57 -0.73 -2.39
C LEU A 10 14.39 0.11 -2.87
N PRO A 11 13.19 -0.47 -2.94
CA PRO A 11 12.03 0.26 -3.46
C PRO A 11 11.63 1.38 -2.50
N ASP A 12 11.24 2.53 -3.05
CA ASP A 12 10.73 3.66 -2.25
C ASP A 12 9.33 3.32 -1.68
N TYR A 13 8.54 2.52 -2.42
CA TYR A 13 7.18 2.08 -2.08
C TYR A 13 6.93 0.63 -2.52
N SER A 14 5.89 -0.01 -1.98
CA SER A 14 5.43 -1.30 -2.47
C SER A 14 4.43 -1.09 -3.61
N ASP A 15 4.78 -1.48 -4.84
CA ASP A 15 3.91 -1.31 -6.02
C ASP A 15 2.52 -1.91 -5.80
N ARG A 16 2.47 -3.08 -5.14
CA ARG A 16 1.21 -3.75 -4.79
C ARG A 16 0.41 -2.97 -3.76
N ALA A 17 1.06 -2.29 -2.81
CA ALA A 17 0.38 -1.48 -1.81
C ALA A 17 -0.18 -0.20 -2.44
N ILE A 18 0.59 0.47 -3.31
CA ILE A 18 0.13 1.64 -4.07
C ILE A 18 -1.06 1.27 -4.95
N PHE A 19 -0.99 0.15 -5.66
CA PHE A 19 -2.09 -0.33 -6.52
C PHE A 19 -3.36 -0.62 -5.71
N GLU A 20 -3.25 -1.33 -4.59
CA GLU A 20 -4.37 -1.59 -3.68
C GLU A 20 -4.97 -0.27 -3.16
N GLY A 21 -4.14 0.71 -2.83
CA GLY A 21 -4.59 2.06 -2.45
C GLY A 21 -5.37 2.74 -3.55
N LEU A 22 -4.82 2.79 -4.76
CA LEU A 22 -5.47 3.42 -5.91
C LEU A 22 -6.83 2.78 -6.22
N VAL A 23 -6.89 1.45 -6.22
CA VAL A 23 -8.14 0.71 -6.43
C VAL A 23 -9.16 1.05 -5.33
N ASN A 24 -8.74 1.10 -4.06
CA ASN A 24 -9.63 1.49 -2.96
C ASN A 24 -10.17 2.91 -3.14
N HIS A 25 -9.32 3.88 -3.51
CA HIS A 25 -9.73 5.26 -3.75
C HIS A 25 -10.70 5.39 -4.95
N LEU A 26 -10.56 4.56 -5.98
CA LEU A 26 -11.50 4.54 -7.10
C LEU A 26 -12.85 3.90 -6.72
N ILE A 27 -12.84 2.75 -6.05
CA ILE A 27 -14.07 2.01 -5.70
C ILE A 27 -14.89 2.74 -4.63
N HIS A 28 -14.21 3.32 -3.63
CA HIS A 28 -14.86 3.99 -2.51
C HIS A 28 -15.07 5.48 -2.73
N ARG A 29 -14.73 6.00 -3.92
CA ARG A 29 -15.03 7.37 -4.32
C ARG A 29 -16.53 7.66 -4.22
N ASP A 30 -16.87 8.85 -3.75
CA ASP A 30 -18.23 9.38 -3.83
C ASP A 30 -18.51 9.92 -5.24
N TYR A 31 -19.19 9.11 -6.06
CA TYR A 31 -19.57 9.47 -7.41
C TYR A 31 -20.74 10.46 -7.51
N THR A 32 -21.37 10.84 -6.39
CA THR A 32 -22.40 11.88 -6.40
C THR A 32 -21.81 13.29 -6.50
N VAL A 33 -20.55 13.46 -6.09
CA VAL A 33 -19.82 14.72 -6.21
C VAL A 33 -19.36 14.89 -7.66
N MET A 34 -20.14 15.65 -8.43
CA MET A 34 -19.77 16.00 -9.81
C MET A 34 -18.51 16.86 -9.82
N GLY A 35 -17.55 16.51 -10.67
CA GLY A 35 -16.26 17.22 -10.80
C GLY A 35 -15.22 16.88 -9.72
N GLY A 36 -15.55 16.06 -8.72
CA GLY A 36 -14.52 15.53 -7.81
C GLY A 36 -13.63 14.52 -8.53
N GLU A 37 -12.35 14.44 -8.22
CA GLU A 37 -11.43 13.48 -8.85
C GLU A 37 -10.64 12.73 -7.76
N VAL A 38 -10.04 11.60 -8.13
CA VAL A 38 -9.02 10.99 -7.27
C VAL A 38 -7.71 11.67 -7.58
N HIS A 39 -7.13 12.38 -6.61
CA HIS A 39 -5.84 13.04 -6.76
C HIS A 39 -4.71 12.12 -6.29
N ILE A 40 -3.58 12.21 -6.99
CA ILE A 40 -2.33 11.52 -6.66
C ILE A 40 -1.26 12.60 -6.57
N ASP A 41 -0.88 12.94 -5.35
CA ASP A 41 0.13 13.95 -5.08
C ASP A 41 1.44 13.25 -4.70
N ILE A 42 2.48 13.47 -5.50
CA ILE A 42 3.80 12.87 -5.31
C ILE A 42 4.74 13.94 -4.79
N TYR A 43 5.24 13.71 -3.57
CA TYR A 43 6.25 14.52 -2.91
C TYR A 43 7.55 13.73 -2.83
N ASP A 44 8.64 14.40 -2.46
CA ASP A 44 9.94 13.74 -2.27
C ASP A 44 9.89 12.67 -1.15
N ASP A 45 9.11 12.94 -0.10
CA ASP A 45 9.04 12.15 1.13
C ASP A 45 7.82 11.22 1.21
N ARG A 46 6.81 11.39 0.35
CA ARG A 46 5.55 10.64 0.39
C ARG A 46 4.75 10.70 -0.91
N VAL A 47 3.86 9.74 -1.08
CA VAL A 47 2.77 9.77 -2.07
C VAL A 47 1.45 9.85 -1.31
N GLU A 48 0.59 10.77 -1.70
CA GLU A 48 -0.73 10.95 -1.12
C GLU A 48 -1.81 10.67 -2.16
N LEU A 49 -2.76 9.82 -1.79
CA LEU A 49 -3.96 9.54 -2.56
C LEU A 49 -5.14 10.22 -1.87
N VAL A 50 -5.90 11.02 -2.62
CA VAL A 50 -7.06 11.74 -2.10
C VAL A 50 -8.27 11.41 -2.95
N SER A 51 -9.37 11.01 -2.33
CA SER A 51 -10.63 10.80 -3.03
C SER A 51 -11.79 11.49 -2.32
N PRO A 52 -12.78 12.03 -3.05
CA PRO A 52 -14.00 12.51 -2.45
C PRO A 52 -14.78 11.33 -1.86
N GLY A 53 -15.41 11.57 -0.72
CA GLY A 53 -16.12 10.57 0.08
C GLY A 53 -15.39 10.27 1.38
N ALA A 54 -16.02 10.61 2.50
CA ALA A 54 -15.58 10.21 3.83
C ALA A 54 -15.90 8.73 4.11
N MET A 55 -15.72 8.26 5.35
CA MET A 55 -16.23 6.95 5.75
C MET A 55 -17.77 6.90 5.66
N LEU A 56 -18.31 5.79 5.20
CA LEU A 56 -19.76 5.64 4.95
C LEU A 56 -20.64 5.74 6.19
N ASP A 57 -20.09 5.38 7.35
CA ASP A 57 -20.78 5.43 8.63
C ASP A 57 -20.56 6.74 9.39
N GLY A 58 -19.96 7.74 8.75
CA GLY A 58 -19.72 9.07 9.30
C GLY A 58 -18.62 9.11 10.37
N THR A 59 -17.92 8.00 10.60
CA THR A 59 -16.81 7.96 11.56
C THR A 59 -15.50 8.44 10.93
N GLN A 60 -14.51 8.67 11.78
CA GLN A 60 -13.17 9.04 11.36
C GLN A 60 -12.27 7.80 11.35
N ILE A 61 -11.54 7.57 10.26
CA ILE A 61 -10.65 6.38 10.15
C ILE A 61 -9.54 6.40 11.21
N GLN A 62 -9.08 7.59 11.59
CA GLN A 62 -8.09 7.79 12.65
C GLN A 62 -8.51 7.25 14.02
N ASP A 63 -9.82 7.13 14.28
CA ASP A 63 -10.37 6.61 15.53
C ASP A 63 -10.63 5.10 15.49
N ARG A 64 -10.20 4.42 14.42
CA ARG A 64 -10.53 3.01 14.17
C ARG A 64 -9.32 2.11 14.11
N ASP A 65 -9.57 0.87 14.51
CA ASP A 65 -8.66 -0.23 14.25
C ASP A 65 -8.78 -0.65 12.77
N ILE A 66 -7.75 -0.34 11.97
CA ILE A 66 -7.67 -0.66 10.54
C ILE A 66 -7.86 -2.15 10.23
N TYR A 67 -7.62 -3.04 11.20
CA TYR A 67 -7.79 -4.49 11.03
C TYR A 67 -9.26 -4.94 11.17
N LYS A 68 -10.13 -4.05 11.65
CA LYS A 68 -11.55 -4.32 11.92
C LYS A 68 -12.51 -3.47 11.08
N VAL A 69 -11.98 -2.60 10.21
CA VAL A 69 -12.82 -1.76 9.35
C VAL A 69 -13.50 -2.63 8.29
N PRO A 70 -14.84 -2.68 8.26
CA PRO A 70 -15.55 -3.41 7.22
C PRO A 70 -15.46 -2.66 5.88
N SER A 71 -15.29 -3.39 4.78
CA SER A 71 -15.43 -2.79 3.44
C SER A 71 -16.90 -2.67 3.08
N MET A 72 -17.43 -1.47 3.24
CA MET A 72 -18.75 -1.10 2.77
C MET A 72 -18.66 -0.48 1.38
N ARG A 73 -19.36 -1.07 0.41
CA ARG A 73 -19.34 -0.64 -0.99
C ARG A 73 -20.36 0.47 -1.20
N ARG A 74 -19.92 1.62 -1.72
CA ARG A 74 -20.81 2.72 -2.11
C ARG A 74 -21.59 2.38 -3.37
N ASN A 75 -20.89 1.85 -4.36
CA ASN A 75 -21.46 1.48 -5.65
C ASN A 75 -21.19 -0.01 -5.92
N PRO A 76 -22.21 -0.89 -5.82
CA PRO A 76 -22.03 -2.31 -6.06
C PRO A 76 -21.62 -2.62 -7.50
N VAL A 77 -22.07 -1.82 -8.48
CA VAL A 77 -21.73 -2.01 -9.90
C VAL A 77 -20.23 -1.82 -10.13
N ILE A 78 -19.66 -0.74 -9.59
CA ILE A 78 -18.21 -0.48 -9.70
C ILE A 78 -17.43 -1.59 -8.97
N ALA A 79 -17.83 -1.92 -7.74
CA ALA A 79 -17.16 -2.98 -6.99
C ALA A 79 -17.20 -4.34 -7.70
N ASP A 80 -18.31 -4.67 -8.37
CA ASP A 80 -18.45 -5.92 -9.14
C ASP A 80 -17.54 -5.94 -10.37
N VAL A 81 -17.38 -4.81 -11.06
CA VAL A 81 -16.43 -4.69 -12.19
C VAL A 81 -14.99 -4.92 -11.70
N PHE A 82 -14.57 -4.24 -10.64
CA PHE A 82 -13.21 -4.43 -10.08
C PHE A 82 -12.98 -5.83 -9.51
N THR A 83 -14.04 -6.49 -9.01
CA THR A 83 -13.99 -7.89 -8.60
C THR A 83 -13.81 -8.82 -9.80
N GLN A 84 -14.50 -8.55 -10.92
CA GLN A 84 -14.35 -9.34 -12.16
C GLN A 84 -12.97 -9.17 -12.80
N LEU A 85 -12.34 -8.00 -12.63
CA LEU A 85 -10.98 -7.73 -13.07
C LEU A 85 -9.90 -8.29 -12.13
N ASP A 86 -10.29 -8.97 -11.05
CA ASP A 86 -9.39 -9.52 -10.02
C ASP A 86 -8.51 -8.47 -9.33
N TYR A 87 -8.99 -7.22 -9.28
CA TYR A 87 -8.30 -6.10 -8.64
C TYR A 87 -8.77 -5.84 -7.21
N MET A 88 -9.86 -6.47 -6.77
CA MET A 88 -10.40 -6.30 -5.43
C MET A 88 -10.77 -7.64 -4.81
N GLU A 89 -10.30 -7.89 -3.59
CA GLU A 89 -10.73 -9.02 -2.78
C GLU A 89 -12.06 -8.72 -2.08
N LYS A 90 -12.95 -9.71 -1.98
CA LYS A 90 -14.29 -9.53 -1.39
C LYS A 90 -14.30 -9.25 0.12
N ARG A 91 -13.15 -9.36 0.82
CA ARG A 91 -13.06 -9.45 2.29
C ARG A 91 -12.80 -8.16 3.05
N GLY A 92 -12.69 -7.02 2.37
CA GLY A 92 -12.47 -5.74 3.05
C GLY A 92 -11.14 -5.65 3.81
N SER A 93 -10.11 -6.26 3.24
CA SER A 93 -8.76 -6.34 3.77
C SER A 93 -7.85 -5.22 3.27
N GLY A 94 -8.33 -4.29 2.42
CA GLY A 94 -7.48 -3.36 1.67
C GLY A 94 -6.52 -2.53 2.54
N LEU A 95 -7.02 -1.89 3.59
CA LEU A 95 -6.20 -1.09 4.52
C LEU A 95 -5.12 -1.93 5.21
N ARG A 96 -5.50 -3.11 5.67
CA ARG A 96 -4.59 -4.08 6.28
C ARG A 96 -3.53 -4.54 5.27
N LYS A 97 -3.93 -4.87 4.06
CA LYS A 97 -3.08 -5.42 3.00
C LYS A 97 -2.03 -4.41 2.56
N MET A 98 -2.39 -3.14 2.39
CA MET A 98 -1.43 -2.07 2.11
C MET A 98 -0.34 -1.97 3.18
N ARG A 99 -0.73 -2.05 4.45
CA ARG A 99 0.21 -2.05 5.57
C ARG A 99 1.13 -3.27 5.54
N GLU A 100 0.58 -4.47 5.46
CA GLU A 100 1.36 -5.72 5.42
C GLU A 100 2.32 -5.77 4.21
N LEU A 101 1.89 -5.29 3.05
CA LEU A 101 2.73 -5.22 1.84
C LEU A 101 3.87 -4.21 1.97
N THR A 102 3.68 -3.16 2.74
CA THR A 102 4.72 -2.14 3.01
C THR A 102 5.70 -2.65 4.06
N GLU A 103 5.21 -3.26 5.14
CA GLU A 103 6.02 -3.85 6.22
C GLU A 103 6.94 -4.98 5.74
N LYS A 104 6.54 -5.70 4.68
CA LYS A 104 7.35 -6.76 4.05
C LYS A 104 8.54 -6.25 3.23
N LEU A 105 8.63 -4.95 2.98
CA LEU A 105 9.75 -4.40 2.22
C LEU A 105 11.05 -4.50 3.02
N PRO A 106 12.18 -4.82 2.36
CA PRO A 106 13.45 -5.06 3.06
C PRO A 106 13.98 -3.82 3.79
N ASN A 107 13.67 -2.63 3.27
CA ASN A 107 14.05 -1.32 3.79
C ASN A 107 12.94 -0.66 4.63
N PHE A 108 11.92 -1.41 5.05
CA PHE A 108 10.85 -0.89 5.88
C PHE A 108 11.40 -0.33 7.21
N LEU A 109 10.81 0.78 7.65
CA LEU A 109 11.12 1.44 8.93
C LEU A 109 9.84 1.58 9.73
N GLN A 110 9.90 1.27 11.02
CA GLN A 110 8.79 1.51 11.92
C GLN A 110 8.45 3.01 11.95
N GLY A 111 7.17 3.35 11.85
CA GLY A 111 6.71 4.73 11.69
C GLY A 111 6.54 5.17 10.24
N LYS A 112 6.93 4.35 9.26
CA LYS A 112 6.68 4.57 7.82
C LYS A 112 5.56 3.67 7.28
N GLU A 113 4.68 3.19 8.16
CA GLU A 113 3.45 2.51 7.75
C GLU A 113 2.56 3.47 6.94
N PRO A 114 1.76 2.96 5.98
CA PRO A 114 0.75 3.77 5.33
C PRO A 114 -0.21 4.37 6.37
N GLN A 115 -0.50 5.65 6.25
CA GLN A 115 -1.42 6.37 7.11
C GLN A 115 -2.72 6.67 6.38
N TYR A 116 -3.81 6.69 7.14
CA TYR A 116 -5.15 6.93 6.62
C TYR A 116 -5.77 8.07 7.41
N GLN A 117 -6.39 9.01 6.71
CA GLN A 117 -7.10 10.11 7.34
C GLN A 117 -8.44 10.32 6.64
N THR A 118 -9.45 10.67 7.43
CA THR A 118 -10.77 11.03 6.92
C THR A 118 -11.12 12.41 7.41
N GLU A 119 -11.50 13.26 6.47
CA GLU A 119 -12.11 14.56 6.72
C GLU A 119 -13.62 14.50 6.43
N ALA A 120 -14.33 15.61 6.56
CA ALA A 120 -15.79 15.67 6.39
C ALA A 120 -16.27 15.11 5.03
N THR A 121 -15.50 15.31 3.96
CA THR A 121 -15.89 14.96 2.59
C THR A 121 -14.82 14.21 1.81
N SER A 122 -13.68 13.89 2.43
CA SER A 122 -12.51 13.37 1.73
C SER A 122 -11.84 12.26 2.53
N PHE A 123 -11.27 11.31 1.80
CA PHE A 123 -10.45 10.23 2.35
C PHE A 123 -9.03 10.33 1.78
N TYR A 124 -8.06 10.20 2.66
CA TYR A 124 -6.64 10.33 2.35
C TYR A 124 -5.92 9.03 2.71
N THR A 125 -5.05 8.58 1.81
CA THR A 125 -4.05 7.54 2.10
C THR A 125 -2.67 8.08 1.79
N THR A 126 -1.78 8.04 2.77
CA THR A 126 -0.41 8.55 2.65
C THR A 126 0.58 7.39 2.75
N PHE A 127 1.38 7.21 1.71
CA PHE A 127 2.51 6.28 1.69
C PHE A 127 3.80 7.06 1.85
N TYR A 128 4.61 6.75 2.87
CA TYR A 128 5.88 7.42 3.06
C TYR A 128 7.01 6.75 2.27
N ASN A 129 7.90 7.57 1.71
CA ASN A 129 9.11 7.10 1.07
C ASN A 129 10.02 6.47 2.14
N LEU A 130 10.33 5.18 1.96
CA LEU A 130 11.17 4.40 2.87
C LEU A 130 12.65 4.84 2.83
N ASN A 131 13.06 5.48 1.74
CA ASN A 131 14.42 5.94 1.50
C ASN A 131 14.58 7.45 1.77
N TRP A 132 13.68 8.05 2.55
CA TRP A 132 13.69 9.48 2.87
C TRP A 132 13.61 9.75 4.38
N ASN A 133 14.42 10.68 4.89
CA ASN A 133 14.44 11.15 6.28
C ASN A 133 14.32 12.69 6.36
N GLU A 134 14.41 13.27 7.55
CA GLU A 134 14.33 14.73 7.76
C GLU A 134 15.43 15.52 7.03
N ASN A 135 16.56 14.88 6.75
CA ASN A 135 17.70 15.48 6.04
C ASN A 135 17.66 15.19 4.52
N GLY A 136 16.60 14.57 4.01
CA GLY A 136 16.41 14.25 2.59
C GLY A 136 16.55 12.77 2.26
N ARG A 137 17.02 12.48 1.03
CA ARG A 137 17.21 11.09 0.56
C ARG A 137 18.33 10.42 1.35
N ILE A 138 18.04 9.25 1.92
CA ILE A 138 18.99 8.48 2.71
C ILE A 138 20.08 7.93 1.78
N PRO A 139 21.38 8.06 2.13
CA PRO A 139 22.46 7.47 1.36
C PRO A 139 22.25 5.97 1.16
N VAL A 140 22.51 5.49 -0.06
CA VAL A 140 22.20 4.11 -0.45
C VAL A 140 22.98 3.10 0.39
N GLU A 141 24.21 3.43 0.77
CA GLU A 141 25.07 2.63 1.64
C GLU A 141 24.44 2.44 3.02
N GLU A 142 23.82 3.48 3.58
CA GLU A 142 23.16 3.44 4.87
C GLU A 142 21.89 2.57 4.81
N VAL A 143 21.08 2.71 3.76
CA VAL A 143 19.92 1.84 3.54
C VAL A 143 20.39 0.38 3.39
N ALA A 144 21.40 0.10 2.58
CA ALA A 144 21.92 -1.24 2.37
C ALA A 144 22.48 -1.88 3.65
N ASN A 145 23.20 -1.12 4.48
CA ASN A 145 23.70 -1.60 5.77
C ASN A 145 22.55 -1.97 6.71
N ARG A 146 21.48 -1.17 6.75
CA ARG A 146 20.28 -1.47 7.54
C ARG A 146 19.60 -2.75 7.07
N VAL A 147 19.35 -2.89 5.77
CA VAL A 147 18.76 -4.12 5.20
C VAL A 147 19.60 -5.35 5.52
N ASN A 148 20.92 -5.26 5.33
CA ASN A 148 21.84 -6.36 5.65
C ASN A 148 21.82 -6.74 7.13
N SER A 149 21.66 -5.77 8.04
CA SER A 149 21.53 -6.04 9.48
C SER A 149 20.20 -6.74 9.81
N THR A 150 19.10 -6.34 9.16
CA THR A 150 17.78 -6.96 9.32
C THR A 150 17.77 -8.40 8.81
N LEU A 151 18.35 -8.66 7.63
CA LEU A 151 18.49 -10.00 7.06
C LEU A 151 19.37 -10.93 7.91
N LYS A 152 20.43 -10.39 8.54
CA LYS A 152 21.24 -11.16 9.49
C LYS A 152 20.49 -11.49 10.78
N LYS A 153 19.54 -10.63 11.18
CA LYS A 153 18.71 -10.82 12.39
C LYS A 153 17.52 -11.75 12.14
N TYR A 154 16.99 -11.76 10.92
CA TYR A 154 15.92 -12.64 10.45
C TYR A 154 16.32 -13.21 9.08
N PRO A 155 17.00 -14.36 9.03
CA PRO A 155 17.32 -14.99 7.75
C PRO A 155 16.00 -15.29 7.02
N VAL A 156 15.88 -14.79 5.79
CA VAL A 156 14.77 -15.13 4.91
C VAL A 156 14.91 -16.63 4.61
N ASN A 157 13.98 -17.45 5.09
CA ASN A 157 13.89 -18.84 4.65
C ASN A 157 13.58 -18.82 3.15
N GLU A 158 14.45 -19.41 2.34
CA GLU A 158 14.34 -19.57 0.87
C GLU A 158 13.20 -20.52 0.45
N GLU A 159 12.11 -20.62 1.21
CA GLU A 159 10.89 -21.30 0.75
C GLU A 159 9.91 -20.26 0.18
N CYS A 160 10.35 -19.57 -0.88
CA CYS A 160 9.41 -19.01 -1.83
C CYS A 160 9.07 -20.15 -2.80
N SER A 161 7.91 -20.76 -2.58
CA SER A 161 7.35 -21.81 -3.41
C SER A 161 7.42 -21.42 -4.90
N GLU A 162 8.33 -22.06 -5.63
CA GLU A 162 8.15 -22.28 -7.06
C GLU A 162 6.88 -23.13 -7.21
N GLU A 163 5.73 -22.49 -7.42
CA GLU A 163 4.60 -23.18 -8.03
C GLU A 163 5.04 -23.57 -9.45
N LYS A 164 5.55 -24.80 -9.57
CA LYS A 164 5.70 -25.46 -10.85
C LYS A 164 4.31 -25.53 -11.46
N PHE A 165 4.07 -24.75 -12.51
CA PHE A 165 2.96 -24.98 -13.42
C PHE A 165 3.11 -26.41 -13.94
N GLY A 166 2.30 -27.31 -13.39
CA GLY A 166 2.23 -28.69 -13.80
C GLY A 166 1.71 -28.77 -15.22
N GLU A 167 2.58 -29.17 -16.14
CA GLU A 167 2.16 -29.91 -17.32
C GLU A 167 1.44 -31.18 -16.84
N ASN A 168 0.13 -31.24 -17.05
CA ASN A 168 -0.62 -32.37 -17.60
C ASN A 168 -2.10 -32.22 -17.27
N LEU A 169 -2.95 -32.26 -18.30
CA LEU A 169 -3.84 -33.41 -18.53
C LEU A 169 -4.61 -33.22 -19.85
N ARG A 170 -4.32 -34.15 -20.77
CA ARG A 170 -5.20 -34.85 -21.73
C ARG A 170 -6.43 -34.14 -22.29
#